data_AF-A0A663M617-F1
#
_entry.id   AF-A0A663M617-F1
#
_cell.length_a   1.000
_cell.length_b   1.000
_cell.length_c   1.000
_cell.angle_alpha   90.00
_cell.angle_beta   90.00
_cell.angle_gamma   90.00
#
_symmetry.space_group_name_H-M   'P 1'
#
loop_
_entity.id
_entity.type
_entity.pdbx_description
1 polymer ?
#
loop_
_entity_poly.entity_id
_entity_poly.type
_entity_poly.pdbx_seq_one_letter_code
_entity_poly.pdbx_strand_id
1 'polypeptide(L)'
;CNNLLHLSPGPQPAGSRSIGVKQAAELKAMDSGGTSDPYVIVYLTSDMKKRYETKVYRKTLNPVFNEYFTFQVPQAEVPDSTLVMQIFDFNRFAKHDIIGEVRLPLATVNLQHVIEQWSDLVAEEQLGEICFSLRYVPSTSKLTVLILEAKKLKRMDSHGLSDPFVKVHLILNRKKWKKKKTSVKKNTLSPYFNEAFVFEVPFNQIQNVDVVISVWDHDKVTKNEPIGKLFLGCRATGKQLRHWSDMLSNPRRPLAQWHSLQPPDVVDKALGLKSHLKLPLPHR
;
A
#
# COMPACT_ATOMS: atom_id res chain seq x y z
N CYS A 1 0.63 -18.47 11.02
CA CYS A 1 -0.78 -18.08 11.23
C CYS A 1 -1.55 -18.59 10.04
N ASN A 2 -2.04 -19.83 10.11
CA ASN A 2 -2.59 -20.51 8.96
C ASN A 2 -4.04 -20.05 8.74
N ASN A 3 -4.45 -19.69 7.52
CA ASN A 3 -5.86 -19.51 7.11
C ASN A 3 -6.31 -20.43 5.98
N LEU A 4 -7.46 -21.08 6.13
CA LEU A 4 -7.99 -22.04 5.16
C LEU A 4 -8.81 -21.32 4.08
N LEU A 5 -8.20 -21.13 2.91
CA LEU A 5 -8.84 -20.71 1.67
C LEU A 5 -9.59 -21.89 1.07
N HIS A 6 -10.88 -21.74 0.77
CA HIS A 6 -11.63 -22.72 0.00
C HIS A 6 -12.09 -22.10 -1.32
N LEU A 7 -11.38 -22.33 -2.41
CA LEU A 7 -11.81 -21.98 -3.76
C LEU A 7 -12.59 -23.14 -4.35
N SER A 8 -13.86 -22.94 -4.70
CA SER A 8 -14.63 -23.94 -5.42
C SER A 8 -15.10 -23.40 -6.78
N PRO A 9 -14.84 -24.10 -7.88
CA PRO A 9 -15.65 -23.93 -9.08
C PRO A 9 -17.05 -24.48 -8.77
N GLY A 10 -18.00 -23.59 -8.51
CA GLY A 10 -19.41 -23.96 -8.38
C GLY A 10 -20.06 -24.15 -9.75
N PRO A 11 -21.17 -24.93 -9.85
CA PRO A 11 -22.00 -25.00 -11.04
C PRO A 11 -22.76 -23.67 -11.14
N GLN A 12 -22.15 -22.71 -11.81
CA GLN A 12 -22.72 -21.39 -12.04
C GLN A 12 -22.55 -21.03 -13.52
N PRO A 13 -23.33 -20.07 -14.07
CA PRO A 13 -23.22 -19.66 -15.47
C PRO A 13 -21.77 -19.44 -15.89
N ALA A 14 -21.43 -19.92 -17.08
CA ALA A 14 -20.06 -19.97 -17.60
C ALA A 14 -19.28 -18.68 -17.30
N GLY A 15 -18.18 -18.80 -16.54
CA GLY A 15 -17.29 -17.68 -16.20
C GLY A 15 -17.42 -17.12 -14.78
N SER A 16 -18.33 -17.64 -13.96
CA SER A 16 -18.42 -17.29 -12.53
C SER A 16 -17.56 -18.20 -11.65
N ARG A 17 -16.95 -17.62 -10.61
CA ARG A 17 -16.04 -18.28 -9.66
C ARG A 17 -16.49 -18.00 -8.23
N SER A 18 -16.61 -19.05 -7.42
CA SER A 18 -16.98 -18.92 -6.01
C SER A 18 -15.73 -19.02 -5.13
N ILE A 19 -15.65 -18.15 -4.14
CA ILE A 19 -14.54 -18.02 -3.21
C ILE A 19 -15.10 -18.15 -1.81
N GLY A 20 -14.71 -19.22 -1.13
CA GLY A 20 -15.07 -19.50 0.26
C GLY A 20 -14.01 -19.00 1.22
N VAL A 21 -14.44 -18.21 2.19
CA VAL A 21 -13.67 -17.87 3.39
C VAL A 21 -14.18 -18.78 4.51
N LYS A 22 -13.38 -19.79 4.87
CA LYS A 22 -13.81 -20.84 5.82
C LYS A 22 -13.51 -20.45 7.26
N GLN A 23 -12.23 -20.32 7.60
CA GLN A 23 -11.81 -19.98 8.97
C GLN A 23 -10.40 -19.37 8.99
N ALA A 24 -10.09 -18.69 10.09
CA ALA A 24 -8.74 -18.28 10.44
C ALA A 24 -8.34 -18.90 11.79
N ALA A 25 -7.04 -19.13 11.99
CA ALA A 25 -6.51 -19.67 13.22
C ALA A 25 -5.32 -18.86 13.73
N GLU A 26 -5.19 -18.79 15.06
CA GLU A 26 -4.07 -18.17 15.75
C GLU A 26 -3.85 -16.70 15.33
N LEU A 27 -4.94 -15.95 15.17
CA LEU A 27 -4.85 -14.54 14.85
C LEU A 27 -4.13 -13.77 15.95
N LYS A 28 -3.48 -12.67 15.56
CA LYS A 28 -2.88 -11.73 16.50
C LYS A 28 -3.98 -11.03 17.30
N ALA A 29 -3.84 -10.96 18.62
CA ALA A 29 -4.68 -10.13 19.46
C ALA A 29 -4.35 -8.65 19.25
N MET A 30 -5.32 -7.89 18.75
CA MET A 30 -5.21 -6.45 18.50
C MET A 30 -5.87 -5.61 19.60
N ASP A 31 -6.87 -6.17 20.29
CA ASP A 31 -7.53 -5.51 21.41
C ASP A 31 -6.75 -5.65 22.72
N SER A 32 -6.91 -4.67 23.61
CA SER A 32 -6.35 -4.70 24.98
C SER A 32 -6.86 -5.87 25.83
N GLY A 33 -7.99 -6.48 25.45
CA GLY A 33 -8.55 -7.68 26.07
C GLY A 33 -7.87 -9.00 25.67
N GLY A 34 -6.79 -8.96 24.89
CA GLY A 34 -6.05 -10.16 24.48
C GLY A 34 -6.77 -10.99 23.40
N THR A 35 -7.73 -10.40 22.71
CA THR A 35 -8.47 -11.01 21.59
C THR A 35 -8.56 -10.02 20.42
N SER A 36 -9.35 -10.35 19.40
CA SER A 36 -9.69 -9.48 18.28
C SER A 36 -11.14 -9.67 17.90
N ASP A 37 -11.69 -8.72 17.13
CA ASP A 37 -13.01 -8.79 16.51
C ASP A 37 -12.88 -9.01 14.98
N PRO A 38 -12.41 -10.19 14.51
CA PRO A 38 -12.04 -10.39 13.12
C PRO A 38 -13.21 -10.38 12.13
N TYR A 39 -12.96 -9.77 10.96
CA TYR A 39 -13.73 -9.93 9.73
C TYR A 39 -12.80 -9.88 8.51
N VAL A 40 -13.26 -10.39 7.36
CA VAL A 40 -12.45 -10.49 6.14
C VAL A 40 -13.06 -9.64 5.04
N ILE A 41 -12.23 -8.80 4.40
CA ILE A 41 -12.55 -8.11 3.15
C ILE A 41 -11.94 -8.89 1.99
N VAL A 42 -12.75 -9.22 0.99
CA VAL A 42 -12.36 -9.99 -0.21
C VAL A 42 -12.58 -9.15 -1.46
N TYR A 43 -11.55 -9.04 -2.30
CA TYR A 43 -11.64 -8.31 -3.57
C TYR A 43 -10.61 -8.81 -4.61
N LEU A 44 -10.79 -8.40 -5.87
CA LEU A 44 -9.84 -8.66 -6.95
C LEU A 44 -9.04 -7.40 -7.28
N THR A 45 -7.76 -7.55 -7.64
CA THR A 45 -6.94 -6.42 -8.10
C THR A 45 -7.39 -5.85 -9.44
N SER A 46 -8.06 -6.66 -10.29
CA SER A 46 -8.63 -6.18 -11.55
C SER A 46 -9.92 -5.38 -11.37
N ASP A 47 -10.64 -5.58 -10.27
CA ASP A 47 -11.85 -4.81 -9.90
C ASP A 47 -11.82 -4.41 -8.43
N MET A 48 -11.08 -3.35 -8.12
CA MET A 48 -10.94 -2.83 -6.77
C MET A 48 -12.21 -2.16 -6.21
N LYS A 49 -13.23 -1.92 -7.05
CA LYS A 49 -14.51 -1.32 -6.64
C LYS A 49 -15.43 -2.37 -6.03
N LYS A 50 -15.38 -3.60 -6.53
CA LYS A 50 -16.19 -4.71 -6.03
C LYS A 50 -15.48 -5.41 -4.87
N ARG A 51 -16.00 -5.19 -3.67
CA ARG A 51 -15.49 -5.76 -2.42
C ARG A 51 -16.61 -6.46 -1.69
N TYR A 52 -16.30 -7.59 -1.08
CA TYR A 52 -17.20 -8.30 -0.17
C TYR A 52 -16.60 -8.32 1.22
N GLU A 53 -17.46 -8.39 2.22
CA GLU A 53 -17.07 -8.43 3.62
C GLU A 53 -17.80 -9.59 4.31
N THR A 54 -17.09 -10.32 5.16
CA THR A 54 -17.72 -11.29 6.06
C THR A 54 -18.40 -10.56 7.21
N LYS A 55 -19.18 -11.30 8.00
CA LYS A 55 -19.61 -10.86 9.32
C LYS A 55 -18.40 -10.66 10.24
N VAL A 56 -18.58 -9.80 11.23
CA VAL A 56 -17.64 -9.58 12.34
C VAL A 56 -17.88 -10.62 13.42
N TYR A 57 -16.82 -11.31 13.83
CA TYR A 57 -16.84 -12.29 14.91
C TYR A 57 -16.16 -11.68 16.13
N ARG A 58 -16.86 -11.57 17.25
CA ARG A 58 -16.34 -10.85 18.41
C ARG A 58 -15.43 -11.70 19.30
N LYS A 59 -14.38 -11.08 19.82
CA LYS A 59 -13.47 -11.61 20.86
C LYS A 59 -12.98 -13.03 20.57
N THR A 60 -12.45 -13.25 19.36
CA THR A 60 -11.92 -14.55 18.95
C THR A 60 -10.65 -14.41 18.13
N LEU A 61 -9.71 -15.32 18.35
CA LEU A 61 -8.50 -15.47 17.53
C LEU A 61 -8.60 -16.63 16.54
N ASN A 62 -9.73 -17.36 16.56
CA ASN A 62 -9.98 -18.53 15.71
C ASN A 62 -11.40 -18.46 15.11
N PRO A 63 -11.73 -17.43 14.31
CA PRO A 63 -13.06 -17.28 13.74
C PRO A 63 -13.36 -18.34 12.67
N VAL A 64 -14.59 -18.84 12.68
CA VAL A 64 -15.14 -19.72 11.64
C VAL A 64 -16.21 -18.94 10.87
N PHE A 65 -15.84 -18.46 9.69
CA PHE A 65 -16.67 -17.61 8.84
C PHE A 65 -17.69 -18.44 8.05
N ASN A 66 -17.23 -19.46 7.31
CA ASN A 66 -18.03 -20.26 6.37
C ASN A 66 -18.87 -19.42 5.39
N GLU A 67 -18.28 -18.36 4.84
CA GLU A 67 -18.94 -17.45 3.89
C GLU A 67 -18.41 -17.62 2.47
N TYR A 68 -19.27 -17.44 1.47
CA TYR A 68 -18.93 -17.64 0.06
C TYR A 68 -19.28 -16.40 -0.76
N PHE A 69 -18.36 -16.01 -1.65
CA PHE A 69 -18.46 -14.83 -2.49
C PHE A 69 -18.28 -15.21 -3.96
N THR A 70 -19.11 -14.67 -4.84
CA THR A 70 -19.01 -14.95 -6.28
C THR A 70 -18.39 -13.77 -7.02
N PHE A 71 -17.33 -14.06 -7.77
CA PHE A 71 -16.70 -13.11 -8.69
C PHE A 71 -16.92 -13.57 -10.13
N GLN A 72 -17.13 -12.62 -11.03
CA GLN A 72 -17.09 -12.88 -12.46
C GLN A 72 -15.79 -12.26 -12.97
N VAL A 73 -14.91 -13.12 -13.47
CA VAL A 73 -13.59 -12.70 -13.96
C VAL A 73 -13.51 -13.11 -15.42
N PRO A 74 -13.47 -12.16 -16.36
CA PRO A 74 -13.24 -12.47 -17.76
C PRO A 74 -11.94 -13.27 -17.92
N GLN A 75 -11.94 -14.32 -18.75
CA GLN A 75 -10.78 -15.20 -18.93
C GLN A 75 -9.51 -14.43 -19.35
N ALA A 76 -9.69 -13.32 -20.07
CA ALA A 76 -8.61 -12.43 -20.49
C ALA A 76 -7.94 -11.68 -19.32
N GLU A 77 -8.63 -11.48 -18.19
CA GLU A 77 -8.10 -10.76 -17.02
C GLU A 77 -7.45 -11.68 -15.99
N VAL A 78 -7.69 -13.00 -16.07
CA VAL A 78 -7.16 -14.00 -15.12
C VAL A 78 -5.63 -13.91 -14.94
N PRO A 79 -4.81 -13.73 -16.00
CA PRO A 79 -3.36 -13.64 -15.85
C PRO A 79 -2.88 -12.48 -14.96
N ASP A 80 -3.63 -11.37 -14.97
CA ASP A 80 -3.27 -10.12 -14.28
C ASP A 80 -4.07 -9.89 -12.99
N SER A 81 -5.01 -10.79 -12.67
CA SER A 81 -5.88 -10.66 -11.51
C SER A 81 -5.36 -11.46 -10.31
N THR A 82 -5.33 -10.80 -9.16
CA THR A 82 -4.98 -11.37 -7.86
C THR A 82 -6.18 -11.25 -6.94
N LEU A 83 -6.59 -12.37 -6.34
CA LEU A 83 -7.50 -12.38 -5.22
C LEU A 83 -6.78 -11.89 -3.97
N VAL A 84 -7.37 -10.90 -3.31
CA VAL A 84 -6.87 -10.38 -2.04
C VAL A 84 -7.91 -10.61 -0.96
N MET A 85 -7.50 -11.23 0.14
CA MET A 85 -8.29 -11.34 1.36
C MET A 85 -7.52 -10.65 2.49
N GLN A 86 -8.14 -9.66 3.11
CA GLN A 86 -7.55 -8.91 4.21
C GLN A 86 -8.38 -9.17 5.46
N ILE A 87 -7.73 -9.64 6.52
CA ILE A 87 -8.37 -9.84 7.82
C ILE A 87 -8.16 -8.58 8.65
N PHE A 88 -9.25 -8.00 9.12
CA PHE A 88 -9.27 -6.80 9.94
C PHE A 88 -9.84 -7.10 11.32
N ASP A 89 -9.34 -6.36 12.29
CA ASP A 89 -9.86 -6.22 13.63
C ASP A 89 -10.85 -5.04 13.67
N PHE A 90 -12.13 -5.35 13.88
CA PHE A 90 -13.18 -4.35 13.92
C PHE A 90 -13.06 -3.46 15.16
N ASN A 91 -13.10 -2.15 14.97
CA ASN A 91 -12.99 -1.17 16.04
C ASN A 91 -14.18 -0.21 16.03
N ARG A 92 -14.97 -0.17 17.10
CA ARG A 92 -16.21 0.62 17.15
C ARG A 92 -16.00 2.14 17.03
N PHE A 93 -14.89 2.65 17.57
CA PHE A 93 -14.63 4.08 17.72
C PHE A 93 -13.32 4.54 17.07
N ALA A 94 -12.60 3.64 16.40
CA ALA A 94 -11.32 3.91 15.77
C ALA A 94 -11.28 3.31 14.37
N LYS A 95 -10.21 3.61 13.62
CA LYS A 95 -9.95 2.91 12.36
C LYS A 95 -9.71 1.43 12.66
N HIS A 96 -10.26 0.54 11.84
CA HIS A 96 -10.03 -0.89 11.96
C HIS A 96 -8.57 -1.22 11.64
N ASP A 97 -7.99 -2.09 12.46
CA ASP A 97 -6.60 -2.50 12.30
C ASP A 97 -6.53 -3.75 11.43
N ILE A 98 -5.63 -3.76 10.44
CA ILE A 98 -5.40 -4.97 9.67
C ILE A 98 -4.59 -5.95 10.52
N ILE A 99 -5.05 -7.21 10.56
CA ILE A 99 -4.34 -8.32 11.20
C ILE A 99 -3.34 -8.91 10.21
N GLY A 100 -3.75 -9.05 8.95
CA GLY A 100 -2.89 -9.48 7.85
C GLY A 100 -3.67 -9.70 6.56
N GLU A 101 -2.97 -10.07 5.50
CA GLU A 101 -3.55 -10.36 4.20
C GLU A 101 -3.01 -11.64 3.56
N VAL A 102 -3.81 -12.21 2.67
CA VAL A 102 -3.43 -13.27 1.75
C VAL A 102 -3.67 -12.77 0.32
N ARG A 103 -2.67 -12.97 -0.54
CA ARG A 103 -2.73 -12.65 -1.97
C ARG A 103 -2.56 -13.92 -2.77
N LEU A 104 -3.52 -14.18 -3.66
CA LEU A 104 -3.51 -15.35 -4.52
C LEU A 104 -3.66 -14.92 -5.99
N PRO A 105 -2.57 -14.93 -6.77
CA PRO A 105 -2.64 -14.71 -8.21
C PRO A 105 -3.55 -15.78 -8.84
N LEU A 106 -4.59 -15.36 -9.57
CA LEU A 106 -5.52 -16.33 -10.15
C LEU A 106 -4.87 -17.19 -11.24
N ALA A 107 -3.80 -16.68 -11.86
CA ALA A 107 -2.98 -17.42 -12.83
C ALA A 107 -2.30 -18.67 -12.25
N THR A 108 -2.02 -18.71 -10.94
CA THR A 108 -1.31 -19.83 -10.30
C THR A 108 -2.26 -20.92 -9.81
N VAL A 109 -3.56 -20.73 -9.97
CA VAL A 109 -4.58 -21.61 -9.42
C VAL A 109 -5.22 -22.40 -10.56
N ASN A 110 -5.26 -23.73 -10.42
CA ASN A 110 -6.05 -24.54 -11.36
C ASN A 110 -7.53 -24.43 -11.01
N LEU A 111 -8.22 -23.52 -11.72
CA LEU A 111 -9.62 -23.17 -11.50
C LEU A 111 -10.62 -24.29 -11.83
N GLN A 112 -10.18 -25.43 -12.34
CA GLN A 112 -11.05 -26.59 -12.64
C GLN A 112 -11.28 -27.50 -11.43
N HIS A 113 -10.50 -27.35 -10.36
CA HIS A 113 -10.61 -28.16 -9.15
C HIS A 113 -11.02 -27.31 -7.95
N VAL A 114 -11.75 -27.91 -7.02
CA VAL A 114 -11.95 -27.33 -5.68
C VAL A 114 -10.61 -27.38 -4.97
N ILE A 115 -10.13 -26.23 -4.52
CA ILE A 115 -8.87 -26.07 -3.79
C ILE A 115 -9.21 -25.62 -2.38
N GLU A 116 -8.94 -26.47 -1.41
CA GLU A 116 -8.99 -26.14 0.01
C GLU A 116 -7.55 -26.11 0.54
N GLN A 117 -7.04 -24.94 0.89
CA GLN A 117 -5.64 -24.75 1.25
C GLN A 117 -5.45 -23.75 2.39
N TRP A 118 -4.62 -24.12 3.37
CA TRP A 118 -4.12 -23.17 4.37
C TRP A 118 -3.06 -22.22 3.75
N SER A 119 -3.19 -20.92 4.00
CA SER A 119 -2.27 -19.86 3.59
C SER A 119 -1.90 -19.02 4.80
N ASP A 120 -0.61 -18.75 4.98
CA ASP A 120 -0.17 -17.86 6.05
C ASP A 120 -0.59 -16.42 5.81
N LEU A 121 -0.99 -15.73 6.88
CA LEU A 121 -1.17 -14.28 6.85
C LEU A 121 0.17 -13.59 6.68
N VAL A 122 0.25 -12.76 5.64
CA VAL A 122 1.30 -11.74 5.54
C VAL A 122 0.78 -10.52 6.30
N ALA A 123 1.42 -10.18 7.42
CA ALA A 123 1.09 -8.94 8.11
C ALA A 123 1.28 -7.75 7.15
N GLU A 124 0.33 -6.82 7.09
CA GLU A 124 0.56 -5.58 6.35
C GLU A 124 1.74 -4.89 7.01
N GLU A 125 2.85 -4.73 6.28
CA GLU A 125 4.02 -4.07 6.84
C GLU A 125 3.64 -2.64 7.21
N GLN A 126 3.57 -2.33 8.51
CA GLN A 126 3.43 -0.95 8.97
C GLN A 126 4.74 -0.21 8.74
N LEU A 127 4.89 0.35 7.54
CA LEU A 127 6.08 1.12 7.13
C LEU A 127 6.11 2.52 7.76
N GLY A 128 4.98 2.97 8.31
CA GLY A 128 4.79 4.25 8.97
C GLY A 128 3.96 5.24 8.15
N GLU A 129 3.81 6.46 8.70
CA GLU A 129 3.06 7.54 8.08
C GLU A 129 3.93 8.78 7.91
N ILE A 130 3.70 9.54 6.85
CA ILE A 130 4.40 10.81 6.57
C ILE A 130 3.39 11.94 6.37
N CYS A 131 3.67 13.09 6.97
CA CYS A 131 2.95 14.34 6.78
C CYS A 131 3.75 15.28 5.89
N PHE A 132 3.11 15.80 4.84
CA PHE A 132 3.70 16.80 3.97
C PHE A 132 2.63 17.73 3.44
N SER A 133 3.05 18.92 3.01
CA SER A 133 2.19 19.88 2.36
C SER A 133 2.52 20.05 0.88
N LEU A 134 1.47 20.19 0.08
CA LEU A 134 1.54 20.53 -1.32
C LEU A 134 0.95 21.92 -1.58
N ARG A 135 1.61 22.67 -2.47
CA ARG A 135 1.13 23.96 -2.97
C ARG A 135 1.55 24.13 -4.42
N TYR A 136 0.62 24.47 -5.29
CA TYR A 136 0.93 24.82 -6.67
C TYR A 136 0.48 26.25 -7.00
N VAL A 137 1.33 26.98 -7.71
CA VAL A 137 1.06 28.34 -8.19
C VAL A 137 1.22 28.38 -9.71
N PRO A 138 0.11 28.28 -10.48
CA PRO A 138 0.16 28.24 -11.94
C PRO A 138 0.88 29.44 -12.57
N SER A 139 0.64 30.65 -12.06
CA SER A 139 1.21 31.89 -12.61
C SER A 139 2.74 31.95 -12.58
N THR A 140 3.38 31.19 -11.68
CA THR A 140 4.85 31.10 -11.58
C THR A 140 5.37 29.72 -11.92
N SER A 141 4.48 28.78 -12.31
CA SER A 141 4.81 27.38 -12.54
C SER A 141 5.55 26.73 -11.36
N LYS A 142 5.24 27.11 -10.11
CA LYS A 142 5.92 26.62 -8.91
C LYS A 142 5.10 25.59 -8.16
N LEU A 143 5.63 24.37 -8.06
CA LEU A 143 5.18 23.31 -7.17
C LEU A 143 6.07 23.28 -5.93
N THR A 144 5.49 23.53 -4.76
CA THR A 144 6.16 23.44 -3.47
C THR A 144 5.72 22.18 -2.74
N VAL A 145 6.69 21.38 -2.31
CA VAL A 145 6.51 20.20 -1.47
C VAL A 145 7.22 20.46 -0.14
N LEU A 146 6.47 20.64 0.94
CA LEU A 146 7.01 20.83 2.29
C LEU A 146 6.92 19.51 3.05
N ILE A 147 8.05 18.88 3.31
CA ILE A 147 8.11 17.67 4.14
C ILE A 147 8.08 18.10 5.60
N LEU A 148 7.02 17.75 6.33
CA LEU A 148 6.83 18.19 7.72
C LEU A 148 7.47 17.18 8.67
N GLU A 149 6.88 16.00 8.79
CA GLU A 149 7.28 14.98 9.77
C GLU A 149 6.82 13.59 9.33
N ALA A 150 7.35 12.56 9.97
CA ALA A 150 6.84 11.20 9.87
C ALA A 150 6.68 10.60 11.27
N LYS A 151 5.90 9.52 11.39
CA LYS A 151 5.69 8.80 12.65
C LYS A 151 5.52 7.31 12.40
N LYS A 152 5.81 6.53 13.44
CA LYS A 152 5.65 5.07 13.44
C LYS A 152 6.39 4.41 12.26
N LEU A 153 7.55 4.95 11.89
CA LEU A 153 8.37 4.37 10.82
C LEU A 153 8.81 2.95 11.20
N LYS A 154 8.91 2.06 10.20
CA LYS A 154 9.50 0.73 10.41
C LYS A 154 10.96 0.88 10.82
N ARG A 155 11.33 0.15 11.87
CA ARG A 155 12.71 0.02 12.34
C ARG A 155 13.51 -0.80 11.32
N MET A 156 14.64 -0.27 10.89
CA MET A 156 15.51 -0.89 9.89
C MET A 156 16.86 -1.33 10.48
N ASP A 157 17.36 -0.64 11.51
CA ASP A 157 18.65 -0.98 12.12
C ASP A 157 18.56 -2.08 13.18
N SER A 158 19.50 -3.03 13.12
CA SER A 158 19.68 -4.06 14.16
C SER A 158 20.10 -3.48 15.51
N HIS A 159 20.94 -2.42 15.50
CA HIS A 159 21.45 -1.73 16.68
C HIS A 159 21.07 -0.23 16.65
N GLY A 160 19.88 0.11 17.15
CA GLY A 160 19.31 1.46 17.04
C GLY A 160 17.94 1.45 16.37
N LEU A 161 17.33 2.62 16.18
CA LEU A 161 16.04 2.76 15.51
C LEU A 161 16.21 2.78 13.98
N SER A 162 16.18 3.97 13.40
CA SER A 162 16.48 4.27 12.00
C SER A 162 17.03 5.70 11.94
N ASP A 163 17.77 6.01 10.88
CA ASP A 163 18.27 7.32 10.51
C ASP A 163 17.48 7.88 9.30
N PRO A 164 16.18 8.22 9.44
CA PRO A 164 15.32 8.52 8.30
C PRO A 164 15.68 9.82 7.56
N PHE A 165 15.55 9.77 6.24
CA PHE A 165 15.50 10.92 5.35
C PHE A 165 14.51 10.71 4.21
N VAL A 166 14.03 11.80 3.61
CA VAL A 166 12.99 11.75 2.58
C VAL A 166 13.58 12.16 1.24
N LYS A 167 13.31 11.38 0.18
CA LYS A 167 13.57 11.75 -1.21
C LYS A 167 12.25 12.11 -1.90
N VAL A 168 12.20 13.31 -2.48
CA VAL A 168 11.11 13.79 -3.33
C VAL A 168 11.57 13.72 -4.78
N HIS A 169 10.91 12.89 -5.59
CA HIS A 169 11.17 12.77 -7.02
C HIS A 169 9.96 13.22 -7.83
N LEU A 170 10.17 14.03 -8.86
CA LEU A 170 9.20 14.25 -9.90
C LEU A 170 9.42 13.24 -11.03
N ILE A 171 8.33 12.64 -11.48
CA ILE A 171 8.27 11.79 -12.67
C ILE A 171 7.39 12.50 -13.66
N LEU A 172 7.87 12.68 -14.90
CA LEU A 172 7.11 13.28 -15.99
C LEU A 172 6.98 12.22 -17.09
N ASN A 173 5.76 11.94 -17.54
CA ASN A 173 5.51 10.93 -18.59
C ASN A 173 6.20 9.58 -18.29
N ARG A 174 6.08 9.10 -17.03
CA ARG A 174 6.71 7.86 -16.53
C ARG A 174 8.24 7.83 -16.57
N LYS A 175 8.91 8.96 -16.81
CA LYS A 175 10.37 9.11 -16.75
C LYS A 175 10.77 9.94 -15.54
N LYS A 176 11.81 9.51 -14.83
CA LYS A 176 12.39 10.28 -13.71
C LYS A 176 12.85 11.64 -14.23
N TRP A 177 12.50 12.71 -13.53
CA TRP A 177 12.76 14.08 -13.98
C TRP A 177 13.61 14.87 -12.98
N LYS A 178 13.05 15.28 -11.84
CA LYS A 178 13.74 16.09 -10.83
C LYS A 178 13.78 15.35 -9.50
N LYS A 179 14.82 15.59 -8.68
CA LYS A 179 15.01 14.94 -7.38
C LYS A 179 15.54 15.92 -6.35
N LYS A 180 14.99 15.88 -5.14
CA LYS A 180 15.54 16.53 -3.95
C LYS A 180 15.46 15.58 -2.74
N LYS A 181 16.25 15.84 -1.71
CA LYS A 181 16.25 15.06 -0.46
C LYS A 181 16.33 15.98 0.75
N THR A 182 15.79 15.52 1.88
CA THR A 182 15.90 16.21 3.16
C THR A 182 17.27 15.96 3.81
N SER A 183 17.51 16.65 4.92
CA SER A 183 18.49 16.22 5.92
C SER A 183 18.13 14.85 6.51
N VAL A 184 19.14 14.16 7.02
CA VAL A 184 19.00 12.89 7.75
C VAL A 184 18.70 13.21 9.22
N LYS A 185 17.70 12.53 9.80
CA LYS A 185 17.39 12.61 11.23
C LYS A 185 17.85 11.32 11.87
N LYS A 186 18.71 11.40 12.88
CA LYS A 186 19.36 10.22 13.46
C LYS A 186 18.49 9.55 14.53
N ASN A 187 18.53 8.22 14.57
CA ASN A 187 18.00 7.34 15.60
C ASN A 187 16.58 7.71 16.05
N THR A 188 15.63 7.76 15.11
CA THR A 188 14.23 8.10 15.38
C THR A 188 13.26 7.41 14.41
N LEU A 189 12.10 7.00 14.92
CA LEU A 189 10.97 6.51 14.11
C LEU A 189 9.87 7.58 13.93
N SER A 190 10.07 8.77 14.50
CA SER A 190 9.17 9.92 14.39
C SER A 190 9.95 11.20 14.07
N PRO A 191 10.60 11.27 12.89
CA PRO A 191 11.42 12.42 12.51
C PRO A 191 10.61 13.68 12.20
N TYR A 192 11.10 14.83 12.65
CA TYR A 192 10.64 16.16 12.24
C TYR A 192 11.64 16.78 11.25
N PHE A 193 11.17 17.13 10.05
CA PHE A 193 11.96 17.68 8.96
C PHE A 193 11.74 19.19 8.79
N ASN A 194 10.50 19.59 8.49
CA ASN A 194 10.12 20.95 8.10
C ASN A 194 10.98 21.54 6.97
N GLU A 195 11.16 20.78 5.89
CA GLU A 195 12.02 21.14 4.76
C GLU A 195 11.20 21.32 3.47
N ALA A 196 11.31 22.51 2.86
CA ALA A 196 10.55 22.87 1.65
C ALA A 196 11.36 22.68 0.37
N PHE A 197 10.75 22.02 -0.61
CA PHE A 197 11.30 21.82 -1.95
C PHE A 197 10.44 22.52 -2.99
N VAL A 198 11.05 23.42 -3.75
CA VAL A 198 10.39 24.06 -4.89
C VAL A 198 10.87 23.41 -6.19
N PHE A 199 9.90 23.09 -7.06
CA PHE A 199 10.11 22.60 -8.41
C PHE A 199 9.36 23.49 -9.40
N GLU A 200 10.02 23.79 -10.52
CA GLU A 200 9.38 24.42 -11.66
C GLU A 200 8.66 23.36 -12.49
N VAL A 201 7.33 23.46 -12.55
CA VAL A 201 6.42 22.58 -13.29
C VAL A 201 5.44 23.47 -14.06
N PRO A 202 5.62 23.63 -15.38
CA PRO A 202 4.67 24.32 -16.25
C PRO A 202 3.24 23.79 -16.10
N PHE A 203 2.25 24.67 -16.21
CA PHE A 203 0.83 24.31 -16.05
C PHE A 203 0.39 23.22 -17.05
N ASN A 204 0.87 23.29 -18.29
CA ASN A 204 0.58 22.28 -19.32
C ASN A 204 1.20 20.90 -19.02
N GLN A 205 2.15 20.79 -18.10
CA GLN A 205 2.79 19.54 -17.72
C GLN A 205 2.22 18.93 -16.43
N ILE A 206 1.53 19.72 -15.59
CA ILE A 206 1.15 19.29 -14.23
C ILE A 206 0.29 18.02 -14.20
N GLN A 207 -0.55 17.81 -15.21
CA GLN A 207 -1.40 16.60 -15.31
C GLN A 207 -0.60 15.32 -15.58
N ASN A 208 0.61 15.45 -16.12
CA ASN A 208 1.50 14.35 -16.48
C ASN A 208 2.63 14.14 -15.47
N VAL A 209 2.64 14.92 -14.39
CA VAL A 209 3.62 14.84 -13.31
C VAL A 209 3.09 13.95 -12.18
N ASP A 210 3.96 13.06 -11.71
CA ASP A 210 3.79 12.36 -10.45
C ASP A 210 4.85 12.81 -9.45
N VAL A 211 4.43 13.17 -8.24
CA VAL A 211 5.31 13.45 -7.10
C VAL A 211 5.47 12.18 -6.30
N VAL A 212 6.67 11.64 -6.28
CA VAL A 212 7.01 10.43 -5.54
C VAL A 212 7.76 10.82 -4.27
N ILE A 213 7.19 10.46 -3.13
CA ILE A 213 7.78 10.67 -1.81
C ILE A 213 8.22 9.31 -1.28
N SER A 214 9.50 9.18 -0.94
CA SER A 214 10.06 7.95 -0.40
C SER A 214 10.86 8.26 0.85
N VAL A 215 10.58 7.52 1.93
CA VAL A 215 11.32 7.57 3.18
C VAL A 215 12.38 6.48 3.13
N TRP A 216 13.61 6.84 3.48
CA TRP A 216 14.78 5.99 3.43
C TRP A 216 15.45 6.00 4.77
N ASP A 217 16.04 4.87 5.11
CA ASP A 217 16.99 4.76 6.19
C ASP A 217 18.40 5.08 5.69
N HIS A 218 19.16 5.82 6.49
CA HIS A 218 20.54 6.16 6.16
C HIS A 218 21.52 5.30 6.95
N ASP A 219 22.07 4.31 6.28
CA ASP A 219 23.17 3.53 6.82
C ASP A 219 24.52 4.21 6.56
N LYS A 220 25.39 4.22 7.58
CA LYS A 220 26.77 4.71 7.43
C LYS A 220 27.69 3.69 6.75
N VAL A 221 27.39 2.39 6.89
CA VAL A 221 28.26 1.29 6.47
C VAL A 221 27.65 0.51 5.31
N THR A 222 26.35 0.23 5.38
CA THR A 222 25.59 -0.45 4.33
C THR A 222 24.97 0.55 3.36
N LYS A 223 24.26 0.03 2.36
CA LYS A 223 23.56 0.86 1.38
C LYS A 223 22.20 1.26 1.94
N ASN A 224 21.95 2.57 2.00
CA ASN A 224 20.63 3.13 2.35
C ASN A 224 19.45 2.31 1.81
N GLU A 225 18.57 1.89 2.70
CA GLU A 225 17.39 1.09 2.39
C GLU A 225 16.10 1.94 2.36
N PRO A 226 15.16 1.66 1.44
CA PRO A 226 13.88 2.35 1.44
C PRO A 226 12.98 1.77 2.55
N ILE A 227 12.52 2.63 3.46
CA ILE A 227 11.51 2.26 4.48
C ILE A 227 10.15 2.11 3.80
N GLY A 228 9.76 3.08 2.99
CA GLY A 228 8.45 3.08 2.35
C GLY A 228 8.28 4.24 1.38
N LYS A 229 7.21 4.16 0.58
CA LYS A 229 7.01 5.06 -0.56
C LYS A 229 5.54 5.34 -0.80
N LEU A 230 5.27 6.46 -1.46
CA LEU A 230 3.97 6.79 -2.04
C LEU A 230 4.16 7.72 -3.24
N PHE A 231 3.10 7.90 -4.02
CA PHE A 231 3.08 8.91 -5.08
C PHE A 231 1.77 9.68 -5.11
N LEU A 232 1.84 10.92 -5.59
CA LEU A 232 0.69 11.79 -5.87
C LEU A 232 0.73 12.19 -7.34
N GLY A 233 -0.42 12.43 -7.94
CA GLY A 233 -0.56 12.76 -9.36
C GLY A 233 -1.96 12.44 -9.84
N CYS A 234 -2.28 12.79 -11.09
CA CYS A 234 -3.58 12.48 -11.70
C CYS A 234 -3.83 10.97 -11.86
N ARG A 235 -2.78 10.15 -11.77
CA ARG A 235 -2.87 8.67 -11.86
C ARG A 235 -2.92 7.98 -10.48
N ALA A 236 -2.84 8.74 -9.39
CA ALA A 236 -2.99 8.17 -8.06
C ALA A 236 -4.45 7.79 -7.80
N THR A 237 -4.70 7.08 -6.70
CA THR A 237 -6.05 6.71 -6.24
C THR A 237 -6.26 7.15 -4.80
N GLY A 238 -7.51 7.15 -4.33
CA GLY A 238 -7.85 7.37 -2.92
C GLY A 238 -7.33 8.70 -2.35
N LYS A 239 -6.69 8.64 -1.17
CA LYS A 239 -6.23 9.82 -0.43
C LYS A 239 -5.18 10.63 -1.18
N GLN A 240 -4.29 9.95 -1.92
CA GLN A 240 -3.23 10.59 -2.70
C GLN A 240 -3.80 11.40 -3.87
N LEU A 241 -4.80 10.85 -4.59
CA LEU A 241 -5.50 11.59 -5.65
C LEU A 241 -6.27 12.77 -5.10
N ARG A 242 -6.95 12.59 -3.95
CA ARG A 242 -7.67 13.67 -3.29
C ARG A 242 -6.74 14.82 -2.90
N HIS A 243 -5.61 14.52 -2.25
CA HIS A 243 -4.62 15.54 -1.87
C HIS A 243 -4.09 16.31 -3.09
N TRP A 244 -3.81 15.61 -4.19
CA TRP A 244 -3.38 16.21 -5.44
C TRP A 244 -4.45 17.11 -6.06
N SER A 245 -5.70 16.63 -6.10
CA SER A 245 -6.84 17.37 -6.65
C SER A 245 -7.14 18.61 -5.81
N ASP A 246 -7.14 18.48 -4.48
CA ASP A 246 -7.35 19.60 -3.57
C ASP A 246 -6.27 20.68 -3.76
N MET A 247 -5.01 20.29 -3.99
CA MET A 247 -3.92 21.23 -4.28
C MET A 247 -4.16 22.01 -5.58
N LEU A 248 -4.64 21.35 -6.63
CA LEU A 248 -4.93 21.99 -7.92
C LEU A 248 -6.15 22.91 -7.84
N SER A 249 -7.18 22.52 -7.10
CA SER A 249 -8.42 23.29 -6.91
C SER A 249 -8.25 24.49 -5.96
N ASN A 250 -7.21 24.48 -5.11
CA ASN A 250 -6.91 25.57 -4.18
C ASN A 250 -5.54 26.21 -4.50
N PRO A 251 -5.39 26.85 -5.68
CA PRO A 251 -4.13 27.43 -6.08
C PRO A 251 -3.66 28.44 -5.03
N ARG A 252 -2.38 28.37 -4.66
CA ARG A 252 -1.70 29.20 -3.63
C ARG A 252 -1.94 28.84 -2.17
N ARG A 253 -2.84 27.92 -1.81
CA ARG A 253 -2.99 27.46 -0.41
C ARG A 253 -2.15 26.20 -0.18
N PRO A 254 -1.20 26.20 0.79
CA PRO A 254 -0.56 24.97 1.21
C PRO A 254 -1.58 24.07 1.91
N LEU A 255 -1.67 22.82 1.46
CA LEU A 255 -2.53 21.80 2.06
C LEU A 255 -1.64 20.73 2.66
N ALA A 256 -1.75 20.47 3.97
CA ALA A 256 -0.97 19.46 4.67
C ALA A 256 -1.83 18.22 4.94
N GLN A 257 -1.32 17.03 4.66
CA GLN A 257 -2.01 15.78 4.93
C GLN A 257 -1.03 14.67 5.32
N TRP A 258 -1.50 13.80 6.22
CA TRP A 258 -0.86 12.52 6.54
C TRP A 258 -1.14 11.49 5.45
N HIS A 259 -0.14 10.67 5.11
CA HIS A 259 -0.30 9.52 4.21
C HIS A 259 0.45 8.32 4.77
N SER A 260 -0.17 7.13 4.68
CA SER A 260 0.49 5.86 5.01
C SER A 260 1.48 5.49 3.91
N LEU A 261 2.65 5.03 4.31
CA LEU A 261 3.67 4.54 3.40
C LEU A 261 3.29 3.16 2.86
N GLN A 262 3.65 2.89 1.61
CA GLN A 262 3.43 1.62 0.93
C GLN A 262 4.78 0.97 0.59
N PRO A 263 4.81 -0.36 0.38
CA PRO A 263 6.01 -1.05 -0.08
C PRO A 263 6.56 -0.41 -1.37
N PRO A 264 7.89 -0.17 -1.47
CA PRO A 264 8.49 0.52 -2.61
C PRO A 264 8.19 -0.13 -3.97
N ASP A 265 8.16 -1.45 -4.03
CA ASP A 265 7.89 -2.27 -5.20
C ASP A 265 6.44 -2.12 -5.69
N VAL A 266 5.47 -2.06 -4.78
CA VAL A 266 4.06 -1.79 -5.09
C VAL A 266 3.90 -0.44 -5.77
N VAL A 267 4.57 0.58 -5.25
CA VAL A 267 4.53 1.94 -5.84
C VAL A 267 5.26 2.00 -7.19
N ASP A 268 6.41 1.33 -7.30
CA ASP A 268 7.17 1.29 -8.56
C ASP A 268 6.40 0.58 -9.68
N LYS A 269 5.71 -0.53 -9.35
CA LYS A 269 4.81 -1.24 -10.27
C LYS A 269 3.65 -0.34 -10.71
N ALA A 270 3.00 0.35 -9.78
CA ALA A 270 1.91 1.28 -10.07
C ALA A 270 2.32 2.44 -10.99
N LEU A 271 3.57 2.90 -10.88
CA LEU A 271 4.12 3.94 -11.75
C LEU A 271 4.62 3.42 -13.10
N GLY A 272 4.62 2.10 -13.33
CA GLY A 272 5.18 1.47 -14.53
C GLY A 272 6.70 1.72 -14.66
N LEU A 273 7.39 1.91 -13.54
CA LEU A 273 8.84 2.07 -13.53
C LEU A 273 9.46 0.67 -13.65
N LYS A 274 10.32 0.47 -14.66
CA LYS A 274 11.05 -0.80 -14.82
C LYS A 274 11.80 -1.10 -13.52
N SER A 275 11.54 -2.27 -12.94
CA SER A 275 12.45 -2.85 -11.95
C SER A 275 13.76 -3.13 -12.67
N HIS A 276 14.89 -2.69 -12.10
CA HIS A 276 16.16 -3.30 -12.44
C HIS A 276 16.08 -4.74 -11.91
N LEU A 277 15.58 -5.67 -12.73
CA LEU A 277 15.80 -7.09 -12.53
C LEU A 277 17.31 -7.26 -12.40
N LYS A 278 17.79 -7.56 -11.19
CA LYS A 278 19.13 -8.08 -11.01
C LYS A 278 19.14 -9.43 -11.72
N LEU A 279 19.79 -9.49 -12.87
CA LEU A 279 20.12 -10.77 -13.49
C LEU A 279 20.86 -11.62 -12.43
N PRO A 280 20.53 -12.92 -12.29
CA PRO A 280 21.33 -13.82 -11.48
C PRO A 280 22.77 -13.75 -11.99
N LEU A 281 23.73 -13.49 -11.10
CA LEU A 281 25.13 -13.62 -11.45
C LEU A 281 25.39 -15.09 -11.79
N PRO A 282 26.06 -15.41 -12.91
CA PRO A 282 26.44 -16.78 -13.20
C PRO A 282 27.35 -17.29 -12.08
N HIS A 283 27.01 -18.46 -11.53
CA HIS A 283 27.90 -19.18 -10.62
C HIS A 283 29.21 -19.46 -11.36
N ARG A 284 30.32 -19.00 -10.78
CA ARG A 284 31.68 -19.40 -11.20
C ARG A 284 32.02 -20.72 -10.55
#